data_AF-A0AA52EIX3-F1
#
_entry.id   AF-A0AA52EIX3-F1
#
_cell.length_a   1.000
_cell.length_b   1.000
_cell.length_c   1.000
_cell.angle_alpha   90.00
_cell.angle_beta   90.00
_cell.angle_gamma   90.00
#
_symmetry.space_group_name_H-M   'P 1'
#
loop_
_entity.id
_entity.type
_entity.pdbx_description
1 polymer ?
#
loop_
_entity_poly.entity_id
_entity_poly.type
_entity_poly.pdbx_seq_one_letter_code
_entity_poly.pdbx_strand_id
1 'polypeptide(L)' 'MARMRVTLKSELAHGEFYWVTTVNADSEDEALVAAENLFMSEMERLDEWEFSDFNVETD' A
#
# COMPACT_ATOMS: atom_id res chain seq x y z
N MET A 1 11.75 17.44 0.42
CA MET A 1 10.89 16.26 0.25
C MET A 1 10.36 16.18 -1.17
N ALA A 2 10.65 15.09 -1.84
CA ALA A 2 10.10 14.76 -3.14
C ALA A 2 8.88 13.85 -2.98
N ARG A 3 7.95 13.94 -3.93
CA ARG A 3 6.79 13.06 -3.99
C ARG A 3 7.21 11.72 -4.61
N MET A 4 7.22 10.67 -3.81
CA MET A 4 7.69 9.33 -4.20
C MET A 4 6.52 8.35 -4.23
N ARG A 5 6.39 7.61 -5.35
CA ARG A 5 5.42 6.51 -5.47
C ARG A 5 6.05 5.24 -4.92
N VAL A 6 5.43 4.65 -3.91
CA VAL A 6 5.91 3.45 -3.22
C VAL A 6 4.90 2.32 -3.41
N THR A 7 5.42 1.13 -3.73
CA THR A 7 4.63 -0.11 -3.81
C THR A 7 5.14 -1.07 -2.74
N LEU A 8 4.34 -1.34 -1.72
CA LEU A 8 4.60 -2.40 -0.75
C LEU A 8 4.03 -3.71 -1.28
N LYS A 9 4.83 -4.78 -1.30
CA LYS A 9 4.41 -6.13 -1.68
C LYS A 9 4.58 -7.07 -0.50
N SER A 10 3.58 -7.89 -0.21
CA SER A 10 3.67 -8.97 0.76
C SER A 10 3.11 -10.26 0.18
N GLU A 11 3.81 -11.38 0.41
CA GLU A 11 3.32 -12.72 0.08
C GLU A 11 2.52 -13.28 1.27
N LEU A 12 1.29 -13.69 1.01
CA LEU A 12 0.36 -14.26 1.99
C LEU A 12 0.12 -15.74 1.68
N ALA A 13 -0.42 -16.49 2.66
CA ALA A 13 -0.67 -17.93 2.50
C ALA A 13 -1.59 -18.28 1.31
N HIS A 14 -2.45 -17.35 0.89
CA HIS A 14 -3.46 -17.55 -0.14
C HIS A 14 -3.44 -16.48 -1.23
N GLY A 15 -2.36 -15.69 -1.36
CA GLY A 15 -2.27 -14.65 -2.38
C GLY A 15 -1.13 -13.66 -2.15
N GLU A 16 -1.12 -12.60 -2.93
CA GLU A 16 -0.18 -11.49 -2.77
C GLU A 16 -0.96 -10.21 -2.46
N PHE A 17 -0.44 -9.42 -1.53
CA PHE A 17 -0.96 -8.10 -1.22
C PHE A 17 -0.05 -7.04 -1.82
N TYR A 18 -0.67 -6.08 -2.52
CA TYR A 18 0.00 -4.91 -3.08
C TYR A 18 -0.66 -3.64 -2.54
N TRP A 19 0.14 -2.80 -1.89
CA TRP A 19 -0.27 -1.47 -1.47
C TRP A 19 0.51 -0.42 -2.24
N VAL A 20 -0.19 0.39 -3.04
CA VAL A 20 0.45 1.45 -3.83
C VAL A 20 0.03 2.79 -3.26
N THR A 21 1.01 3.56 -2.79
CA THR A 21 0.76 4.88 -2.22
C THR A 21 1.80 5.89 -2.71
N THR A 22 1.57 7.16 -2.38
CA THR A 22 2.50 8.24 -2.69
C THR A 22 2.78 9.03 -1.43
N VAL A 23 4.05 9.12 -1.06
CA VAL A 23 4.52 9.79 0.17
C VAL A 23 5.50 10.90 -0.17
N ASN A 24 5.69 11.83 0.76
CA ASN A 24 6.74 12.85 0.67
C ASN A 24 7.91 12.39 1.52
N ALA A 25 9.11 12.29 0.93
CA ALA A 25 10.33 11.86 1.62
C ALA A 25 11.57 12.51 1.00
N ASP A 26 12.68 12.53 1.72
CA ASP A 26 13.97 13.02 1.26
C ASP A 26 14.90 11.89 0.77
N SER A 27 14.57 10.63 1.06
CA SER A 27 15.27 9.44 0.55
C SER A 27 14.32 8.26 0.28
N GLU A 28 14.82 7.24 -0.43
CA GLU A 28 14.07 6.00 -0.67
C GLU A 28 13.76 5.24 0.63
N ASP A 29 14.73 5.15 1.54
CA ASP A 29 14.55 4.49 2.84
C ASP A 29 13.47 5.19 3.69
N GLU A 30 13.47 6.52 3.69
CA GLU A 30 12.43 7.30 4.38
C GLU A 30 11.06 7.10 3.72
N ALA A 31 11.01 7.02 2.39
CA ALA A 31 9.77 6.78 1.66
C ALA A 31 9.15 5.42 2.00
N LEU A 32 9.99 4.37 2.16
CA LEU A 32 9.53 3.04 2.57
C LEU A 32 8.91 3.09 3.98
N VAL A 33 9.63 3.66 4.95
CA VAL A 33 9.14 3.77 6.34
C VAL A 33 7.87 4.62 6.41
N ALA A 34 7.80 5.71 5.66
CA ALA A 34 6.61 6.56 5.59
C ALA A 34 5.41 5.82 4.98
N ALA A 35 5.62 5.01 3.94
CA ALA A 35 4.57 4.22 3.32
C ALA A 35 4.05 3.11 4.23
N GLU A 36 4.93 2.43 4.98
CA GLU A 36 4.55 1.42 5.97
C GLU A 36 3.73 2.03 7.12
N ASN A 37 4.20 3.14 7.70
CA ASN A 37 3.47 3.83 8.76
C ASN A 37 2.09 4.31 8.30
N LEU A 38 2.00 4.84 7.08
CA LEU A 38 0.74 5.24 6.47
C LEU A 38 -0.20 4.03 6.32
N PHE A 39 0.29 2.93 5.78
CA PHE A 39 -0.49 1.70 5.65
C PHE A 39 -1.04 1.23 7.01
N MET A 40 -0.21 1.18 8.04
CA MET A 40 -0.64 0.79 9.40
C MET A 40 -1.71 1.73 9.94
N SER A 41 -1.59 3.05 9.72
CA SER A 41 -2.61 4.01 10.13
C SER A 41 -3.94 3.84 9.38
N GLU A 42 -3.91 3.49 8.10
CA GLU A 42 -5.11 3.23 7.30
C GLU A 42 -5.77 1.90 7.71
N MET A 43 -4.98 0.90 8.13
CA MET A 43 -5.47 -0.35 8.72
C MET A 43 -6.18 -0.16 10.06
N GLU A 44 -5.95 0.93 10.78
CA GLU A 44 -6.74 1.26 11.98
C GLU A 44 -8.13 1.85 11.63
N ARG A 45 -8.34 2.24 10.36
CA ARG A 45 -9.55 2.89 9.85
C ARG A 45 -10.27 2.01 8.82
N LEU A 46 -10.39 0.72 9.11
CA LEU A 46 -10.93 -0.31 8.19
C LEU A 46 -12.32 0.01 7.63
N ASP A 47 -13.12 0.81 8.32
CA ASP A 47 -14.48 1.17 7.89
C ASP A 47 -14.50 1.99 6.57
N GLU A 48 -13.36 2.48 6.10
CA GLU A 48 -13.21 3.26 4.87
C GLU A 48 -12.69 2.45 3.66
N TRP A 49 -12.42 1.14 3.85
CA TRP A 49 -11.85 0.28 2.81
C TRP A 49 -12.96 -0.36 1.95
N GLU A 50 -13.32 0.29 0.86
CA GLU A 50 -14.24 -0.24 -0.16
C GLU A 50 -13.48 -0.68 -1.42
N PHE A 51 -13.68 -1.92 -1.85
CA PHE A 51 -13.13 -2.40 -3.12
C PHE A 51 -13.99 -1.86 -4.28
N SER A 52 -13.45 -0.90 -5.04
CA SER A 52 -14.19 -0.26 -6.14
C SER A 52 -14.15 -1.05 -7.45
N ASP A 53 -13.08 -1.80 -7.71
CA ASP A 53 -12.82 -2.48 -8.98
C ASP A 53 -12.27 -3.89 -8.73
N PHE A 54 -12.90 -4.90 -9.33
CA PHE A 54 -12.40 -6.28 -9.34
C PHE A 54 -12.60 -6.90 -10.72
N ASN A 55 -11.59 -7.63 -11.21
CA ASN A 55 -11.69 -8.46 -12.40
C ASN A 55 -11.58 -9.92 -11.96
N VAL A 56 -12.59 -10.73 -12.28
CA VAL A 56 -12.58 -12.18 -12.02
C VAL A 56 -12.46 -12.85 -13.38
N GLU A 57 -11.28 -13.39 -13.65
CA GLU A 57 -11.03 -14.24 -14.80
C GLU A 57 -11.11 -15.71 -14.36
N THR A 58 -11.85 -16.53 -15.09
CA THR A 58 -11.85 -17.98 -14.91
C THR A 58 -10.72 -18.56 -15.76
N ASP A 59 -9.87 -19.40 -15.16
CA ASP A 59 -8.94 -20.26 -15.93
C ASP A 59 -9.66 -21.11 -16.98
#